data_AF-A0A3R7J2R5-F1
#
_entry.id   AF-A0A3R7J2R5-F1
#
_cell.length_a   1.000
_cell.length_b   1.000
_cell.length_c   1.000
_cell.angle_alpha   90.00
_cell.angle_beta   90.00
_cell.angle_gamma   90.00
#
_symmetry.space_group_name_H-M   'P 1'
#
loop_
_entity.id
_entity.type
_entity.pdbx_description
1 polymer ?
#
loop_
_entity_poly.entity_id
_entity_poly.type
_entity_poly.pdbx_seq_one_letter_code
_entity_poly.pdbx_strand_id
1 'polypeptide(L)'
;MRFIEEVVVDEFLPTVRSMLAEDLRDRGFTQSEVASALGISQSAVSKYAAGDVARHERIVADERVRDLVERVGEGLASGDLTPVAALVEIEVLIRQLEEGDLLADLHETAMPALADADVEFSVHDPDSGLRERERVLTSVRRGLRTLTNTSGFAGLIPNVGANVAECLGDARAIDDVAAVPGRLVDVKGRAMVPGEPEFGVSEHVATVLLAAREGGATARGAVNVRYDPDTVEALAESHPTVEFDAERPTREAVADAVAAAGSPAEGDGGTLVLYQTGAVGIEPIVYVLAPTASEAAAIVRDIL
;
A
#
# COMPACT_ATOMS: atom_id res chain seq x y z
N MET A 1 4.38 -19.59 6.81
CA MET A 1 3.37 -18.53 6.68
C MET A 1 2.32 -18.86 7.71
N ARG A 2 2.12 -17.98 8.69
CA ARG A 2 1.05 -18.09 9.68
C ARG A 2 0.20 -16.85 9.51
N PHE A 3 -1.10 -17.00 9.35
CA PHE A 3 -2.04 -15.90 9.17
C PHE A 3 -2.49 -15.36 10.52
N ILE A 4 -2.88 -14.08 10.60
CA ILE A 4 -3.42 -13.53 11.85
C ILE A 4 -4.72 -14.23 12.23
N GLU A 5 -5.50 -14.66 11.24
CA GLU A 5 -6.74 -15.41 11.43
C GLU A 5 -6.49 -16.75 12.14
N GLU A 6 -5.30 -17.35 11.95
CA GLU A 6 -4.89 -18.54 12.71
C GLU A 6 -4.64 -18.19 14.18
N VAL A 7 -4.03 -17.04 14.50
CA VAL A 7 -3.87 -16.55 15.88
C VAL A 7 -5.24 -16.27 16.51
N VAL A 8 -6.16 -15.67 15.76
CA VAL A 8 -7.53 -15.40 16.23
C VAL A 8 -8.26 -16.70 16.57
N VAL A 9 -8.19 -17.70 15.69
CA VAL A 9 -8.89 -19.00 15.88
C VAL A 9 -8.23 -19.86 16.95
N ASP A 10 -6.90 -19.86 17.04
CA ASP A 10 -6.16 -20.74 17.95
C ASP A 10 -6.03 -20.16 19.37
N GLU A 11 -6.00 -18.83 19.52
CA GLU A 11 -5.65 -18.18 20.78
C GLU A 11 -6.74 -17.22 21.29
N PHE A 12 -7.22 -16.29 20.44
CA PHE A 12 -8.19 -15.27 20.86
C PHE A 12 -9.59 -15.84 21.11
N LEU A 13 -10.21 -16.46 20.11
CA LEU A 13 -11.57 -16.98 20.19
C LEU A 13 -11.73 -18.04 21.29
N PRO A 14 -10.79 -18.99 21.49
CA PRO A 14 -10.87 -19.94 22.60
C PRO A 14 -10.80 -19.24 23.96
N THR A 15 -9.95 -18.23 24.10
CA THR A 15 -9.82 -17.46 25.34
C THR A 15 -11.10 -16.67 25.64
N VAL A 16 -11.58 -15.87 24.68
CA VAL A 16 -12.80 -15.05 24.84
C VAL A 16 -14.04 -15.91 25.06
N ARG A 17 -14.21 -17.01 24.32
CA ARG A 17 -15.33 -17.94 24.53
C ARG A 17 -15.28 -18.61 25.90
N SER A 18 -14.09 -18.93 26.40
CA SER A 18 -13.92 -19.49 27.74
C SER A 18 -14.31 -18.47 28.81
N MET A 19 -13.91 -17.20 28.66
CA MET A 19 -14.27 -16.13 29.58
C MET A 19 -15.77 -15.82 29.56
N LEU A 20 -16.39 -15.74 28.36
CA LEU A 20 -17.84 -15.58 28.22
C LEU A 20 -18.62 -16.76 28.79
N ALA A 21 -18.14 -17.99 28.59
CA ALA A 21 -18.79 -19.17 29.14
C ALA A 21 -18.74 -19.16 30.67
N GLU A 22 -17.64 -18.74 31.27
CA GLU A 22 -17.49 -18.57 32.72
C GLU A 22 -18.42 -17.47 33.26
N ASP A 23 -18.40 -16.29 32.65
CA ASP A 23 -19.26 -15.17 33.04
C ASP A 23 -20.76 -15.53 32.98
N LEU A 24 -21.22 -16.17 31.90
CA LEU A 24 -22.62 -16.60 31.79
C LEU A 24 -22.99 -17.69 32.81
N ARG A 25 -22.05 -18.58 33.15
CA ARG A 25 -22.26 -19.61 34.19
C ARG A 25 -22.41 -18.98 35.57
N ASP A 26 -21.61 -17.97 35.87
CA ASP A 26 -21.70 -17.21 37.13
C ASP A 26 -23.01 -16.42 37.24
N ARG A 27 -23.59 -16.03 36.09
CA ARG A 27 -24.94 -15.45 35.97
C ARG A 27 -26.07 -16.48 36.00
N GLY A 28 -25.77 -17.76 36.22
CA GLY A 28 -26.74 -18.83 36.46
C GLY A 28 -27.17 -19.63 35.23
N PHE A 29 -26.55 -19.42 34.06
CA PHE A 29 -26.88 -20.19 32.86
C PHE A 29 -26.49 -21.67 33.01
N THR A 30 -27.29 -22.57 32.46
CA THR A 30 -26.92 -23.98 32.26
C THR A 30 -25.92 -24.13 31.12
N GLN A 31 -25.20 -25.25 31.06
CA GLN A 31 -24.26 -25.50 29.95
C GLN A 31 -24.94 -25.47 28.57
N SER A 32 -26.19 -25.92 28.48
CA SER A 32 -26.96 -25.91 27.24
C SER A 32 -27.37 -24.50 26.81
N GLU A 33 -27.70 -23.63 27.76
CA GLU A 33 -28.01 -22.22 27.48
C GLU A 33 -26.76 -21.46 27.03
N VAL A 34 -25.61 -21.69 27.69
CA VAL A 34 -24.31 -21.12 27.25
C VAL A 34 -23.95 -21.59 25.85
N ALA A 35 -24.13 -22.89 25.55
CA ALA A 35 -23.86 -23.45 24.23
C ALA A 35 -24.71 -22.78 23.15
N SER A 36 -25.99 -22.55 23.45
CA SER A 36 -26.93 -21.85 22.57
C SER A 36 -26.54 -20.38 22.38
N ALA A 37 -26.16 -19.66 23.44
CA ALA A 37 -25.80 -18.24 23.38
C ALA A 37 -24.51 -18.00 22.58
N LEU A 38 -23.51 -18.87 22.76
CA LEU A 38 -22.19 -18.74 22.12
C LEU A 38 -22.09 -19.44 20.75
N GLY A 39 -23.14 -20.17 20.32
CA GLY A 39 -23.15 -20.89 19.05
C GLY A 39 -22.14 -22.03 18.97
N ILE A 40 -21.87 -22.72 20.08
CA ILE A 40 -20.91 -23.83 20.19
C ILE A 40 -21.58 -25.08 20.73
N SER A 41 -20.88 -26.22 20.71
CA SER A 41 -21.40 -27.45 21.30
C SER A 41 -21.40 -27.38 22.83
N GLN A 42 -22.36 -28.06 23.48
CA GLN A 42 -22.34 -28.23 24.94
C GLN A 42 -21.05 -28.91 25.43
N SER A 43 -20.47 -29.82 24.63
CA SER A 43 -19.18 -30.44 24.93
C SER A 43 -18.02 -29.43 24.93
N ALA A 44 -18.06 -28.40 24.09
CA ALA A 44 -17.08 -27.31 24.11
C ALA A 44 -17.23 -26.47 25.38
N VAL A 45 -18.46 -26.13 25.79
CA VAL A 45 -18.75 -25.44 27.06
C VAL A 45 -18.22 -26.24 28.25
N SER A 46 -18.41 -27.57 28.25
CA SER A 46 -17.90 -28.43 29.32
C SER A 46 -16.38 -28.39 29.43
N LYS A 47 -15.65 -28.32 28.32
CA LYS A 47 -14.19 -28.18 28.32
C LYS A 47 -13.75 -26.82 28.85
N TYR A 48 -14.44 -25.75 28.48
CA TYR A 48 -14.16 -24.41 29.01
C TYR A 48 -14.38 -24.36 30.52
N ALA A 49 -15.50 -24.90 31.01
CA ALA A 49 -15.83 -24.92 32.44
C ALA A 49 -14.89 -25.80 33.27
N ALA A 50 -14.30 -26.83 32.68
CA ALA A 50 -13.29 -27.68 33.32
C ALA A 50 -11.88 -27.05 33.32
N GLY A 51 -11.67 -25.93 32.62
CA GLY A 51 -10.35 -25.33 32.43
C GLY A 51 -9.46 -26.11 31.46
N ASP A 52 -10.04 -27.03 30.68
CA ASP A 52 -9.31 -27.90 29.74
C ASP A 52 -8.87 -27.17 28.45
N VAL A 53 -9.21 -25.89 28.32
CA VAL A 53 -8.82 -25.06 27.18
C VAL A 53 -7.84 -24.00 27.64
N ALA A 54 -6.65 -24.04 27.06
CA ALA A 54 -5.61 -23.07 27.34
C ALA A 54 -6.12 -21.66 27.01
N ARG A 55 -6.01 -20.76 27.98
CA ARG A 55 -6.26 -19.32 27.81
C ARG A 55 -4.93 -18.63 27.60
N HIS A 56 -4.87 -17.70 26.65
CA HIS A 56 -3.67 -16.90 26.44
C HIS A 56 -3.60 -15.77 27.49
N GLU A 57 -2.54 -15.75 28.31
CA GLU A 57 -2.43 -14.86 29.46
C GLU A 57 -2.55 -13.37 29.09
N ARG A 58 -1.91 -12.93 28.00
CA ARG A 58 -2.00 -11.54 27.53
C ARG A 58 -3.42 -11.13 27.12
N ILE A 59 -4.22 -12.07 26.58
CA ILE A 59 -5.60 -11.81 26.15
C ILE A 59 -6.51 -11.73 27.37
N VAL A 60 -6.31 -12.61 28.35
CA VAL A 60 -7.00 -12.52 29.66
C VAL A 60 -6.63 -11.23 30.41
N ALA A 61 -5.42 -10.72 30.19
CA ALA A 61 -4.90 -9.53 30.83
C ALA A 61 -5.43 -8.20 30.27
N ASP A 62 -5.87 -8.19 29.01
CA ASP A 62 -6.28 -6.98 28.30
C ASP A 62 -7.61 -6.42 28.84
N GLU A 63 -7.61 -5.14 29.22
CA GLU A 63 -8.78 -4.48 29.81
C GLU A 63 -9.95 -4.42 28.83
N ARG A 64 -9.70 -4.16 27.54
CA ARG A 64 -10.76 -4.05 26.53
C ARG A 64 -11.43 -5.39 26.28
N VAL A 65 -10.67 -6.48 26.34
CA VAL A 65 -11.20 -7.84 26.25
C VAL A 65 -12.10 -8.13 27.44
N ARG A 66 -11.68 -7.79 28.67
CA ARG A 66 -12.51 -7.99 29.87
C ARG A 66 -13.79 -7.16 29.81
N ASP A 67 -13.68 -5.88 29.45
CA ASP A 67 -14.83 -4.99 29.32
C ASP A 67 -15.81 -5.49 28.26
N LEU A 68 -15.30 -6.01 27.13
CA LEU A 68 -16.13 -6.64 26.11
C LEU A 68 -16.85 -7.88 26.67
N VAL A 69 -16.13 -8.77 27.35
CA VAL A 69 -16.69 -10.00 27.95
C VAL A 69 -17.80 -9.66 28.94
N GLU A 70 -17.58 -8.66 29.81
CA GLU A 70 -18.58 -8.22 30.78
C GLU A 70 -19.83 -7.63 30.10
N ARG A 71 -19.64 -6.70 29.15
CA ARG A 71 -20.74 -6.07 28.40
C ARG A 71 -21.54 -7.09 27.58
N VAL A 72 -20.87 -7.97 26.86
CA VAL A 72 -21.51 -9.00 26.02
C VAL A 72 -22.19 -10.04 26.90
N GLY A 73 -21.54 -10.49 27.98
CA GLY A 73 -22.11 -11.42 28.94
C GLY A 73 -23.37 -10.88 29.61
N GLU A 74 -23.36 -9.61 30.02
CA GLU A 74 -24.54 -8.93 30.56
C GLU A 74 -25.67 -8.83 29.55
N GLY A 75 -25.40 -8.34 28.34
CA GLY A 75 -26.43 -8.19 27.33
C GLY A 75 -27.02 -9.53 26.85
N LEU A 76 -26.20 -10.59 26.79
CA LEU A 76 -26.71 -11.94 26.50
C LEU A 76 -27.56 -12.49 27.65
N ALA A 77 -27.17 -12.22 28.90
CA ALA A 77 -27.90 -12.69 30.08
C ALA A 77 -29.25 -11.98 30.27
N SER A 78 -29.32 -10.68 30.00
CA SER A 78 -30.56 -9.90 30.05
C SER A 78 -31.46 -10.10 28.83
N GLY A 79 -30.88 -10.55 27.71
CA GLY A 79 -31.56 -10.65 26.41
C GLY A 79 -31.55 -9.35 25.60
N ASP A 80 -30.84 -8.31 26.07
CA ASP A 80 -30.69 -7.04 25.37
C ASP A 80 -29.76 -7.16 24.15
N LEU A 81 -28.83 -8.12 24.16
CA LEU A 81 -27.99 -8.47 23.02
C LEU A 81 -28.41 -9.82 22.42
N THR A 82 -28.50 -9.84 21.09
CA THR A 82 -28.64 -11.09 20.35
C THR A 82 -27.26 -11.72 20.11
N PRO A 83 -27.17 -13.04 19.84
CA PRO A 83 -25.91 -13.67 19.45
C PRO A 83 -25.24 -13.02 18.23
N VAL A 84 -26.03 -12.49 17.29
CA VAL A 84 -25.51 -11.76 16.12
C VAL A 84 -24.90 -10.42 16.54
N ALA A 85 -25.53 -9.69 17.47
CA ALA A 85 -24.96 -8.43 17.98
C ALA A 85 -23.68 -8.69 18.79
N ALA A 86 -23.66 -9.74 19.61
CA ALA A 86 -22.46 -10.18 20.33
C ALA A 86 -21.31 -10.54 19.37
N LEU A 87 -21.61 -11.25 18.26
CA LEU A 87 -20.65 -11.52 17.20
C LEU A 87 -20.07 -10.22 16.65
N VAL A 88 -20.92 -9.24 16.31
CA VAL A 88 -20.46 -7.94 15.77
C VAL A 88 -19.54 -7.21 16.76
N GLU A 89 -19.89 -7.15 18.05
CA GLU A 89 -19.04 -6.52 19.07
C GLU A 89 -17.67 -7.21 19.19
N ILE A 90 -17.63 -8.54 19.14
CA ILE A 90 -16.39 -9.32 19.17
C ILE A 90 -15.55 -9.08 17.91
N GLU A 91 -16.18 -9.10 16.73
CA GLU A 91 -15.52 -8.83 15.44
C GLU A 91 -14.96 -7.40 15.36
N VAL A 92 -15.65 -6.42 15.95
CA VAL A 92 -15.15 -5.04 16.05
C VAL A 92 -13.91 -4.98 16.93
N LEU A 93 -13.90 -5.66 18.08
CA LEU A 93 -12.72 -5.70 18.94
C LEU A 93 -11.56 -6.43 18.25
N ILE A 94 -11.81 -7.55 17.57
CA ILE A 94 -10.77 -8.27 16.82
C ILE A 94 -10.06 -7.31 15.87
N ARG A 95 -10.79 -6.57 15.04
CA ARG A 95 -10.19 -5.59 14.11
C ARG A 95 -9.35 -4.55 14.82
N GLN A 96 -9.86 -3.98 15.92
CA GLN A 96 -9.11 -3.01 16.72
C GLN A 96 -7.79 -3.58 17.26
N LEU A 97 -7.78 -4.86 17.65
CA LEU A 97 -6.59 -5.51 18.18
C LEU A 97 -5.61 -5.97 17.08
N GLU A 98 -6.08 -6.15 15.85
CA GLU A 98 -5.26 -6.47 14.66
C GLU A 98 -4.49 -5.23 14.15
N GLU A 99 -4.96 -4.03 14.44
CA GLU A 99 -4.38 -2.76 13.99
C GLU A 99 -3.15 -2.32 14.82
N GLY A 100 -2.06 -3.09 14.73
CA GLY A 100 -0.79 -2.74 15.39
C GLY A 100 -0.85 -2.85 16.92
N ASP A 101 -1.71 -3.72 17.43
CA ASP A 101 -1.99 -3.89 18.85
C ASP A 101 -1.86 -5.38 19.23
N LEU A 102 -2.55 -5.84 20.27
CA LEU A 102 -2.36 -7.15 20.90
C LEU A 102 -2.35 -8.33 19.92
N LEU A 103 -3.27 -8.38 18.94
CA LEU A 103 -3.29 -9.50 17.98
C LEU A 103 -2.15 -9.40 16.97
N ALA A 104 -1.73 -8.18 16.60
CA ALA A 104 -0.55 -7.98 15.78
C ALA A 104 0.73 -8.42 16.52
N ASP A 105 0.88 -8.07 17.80
CA ASP A 105 2.01 -8.50 18.63
C ASP A 105 2.10 -10.03 18.75
N LEU A 106 0.95 -10.69 18.94
CA LEU A 106 0.89 -12.16 19.02
C LEU A 106 1.21 -12.78 17.66
N HIS A 107 0.78 -12.16 16.57
CA HIS A 107 1.10 -12.60 15.22
C HIS A 107 2.58 -12.45 14.88
N GLU A 108 3.22 -11.35 15.27
CA GLU A 108 4.66 -11.15 15.12
C GLU A 108 5.45 -12.16 15.95
N THR A 109 5.02 -12.43 17.19
CA THR A 109 5.60 -13.49 18.04
C THR A 109 5.51 -14.86 17.35
N ALA A 110 4.38 -15.12 16.68
CA ALA A 110 4.12 -16.34 15.95
C ALA A 110 4.85 -16.43 14.59
N MET A 111 5.24 -15.28 14.01
CA MET A 111 5.95 -15.16 12.74
C MET A 111 7.03 -14.06 12.83
N PRO A 112 8.20 -14.36 13.43
CA PRO A 112 9.23 -13.35 13.72
C PRO A 112 9.77 -12.61 12.49
N ALA A 113 9.64 -13.19 11.29
CA ALA A 113 10.01 -12.54 10.03
C ALA A 113 9.18 -11.27 9.70
N LEU A 114 8.08 -11.02 10.42
CA LEU A 114 7.32 -9.77 10.32
C LEU A 114 8.03 -8.59 11.00
N ALA A 115 8.84 -8.84 12.03
CA ALA A 115 9.59 -7.82 12.77
C ALA A 115 10.65 -7.14 11.89
N ASP A 116 11.31 -7.92 11.03
CA ASP A 116 12.38 -7.43 10.15
C ASP A 116 11.88 -6.61 8.96
N ALA A 117 10.57 -6.58 8.72
CA ALA A 117 9.96 -5.95 7.55
C ALA A 117 9.56 -4.49 7.78
N ASP A 118 9.86 -3.89 8.95
CA ASP A 118 9.55 -2.49 9.30
C ASP A 118 8.07 -2.14 9.04
N VAL A 119 7.19 -3.12 9.23
CA VAL A 119 5.75 -3.00 8.96
C VAL A 119 5.08 -2.46 10.21
N GLU A 120 5.28 -1.17 10.47
CA GLU A 120 4.25 -0.42 11.16
C GLU A 120 3.01 -0.46 10.23
N PHE A 121 1.93 -1.08 10.72
CA PHE A 121 0.57 -1.12 10.17
C PHE A 121 0.10 -2.33 9.34
N SER A 122 -0.80 -3.08 10.00
CA SER A 122 -2.01 -3.76 9.53
C SER A 122 -1.94 -4.42 8.15
N VAL A 123 -1.56 -5.71 8.16
CA VAL A 123 -1.67 -6.60 6.99
C VAL A 123 -3.14 -6.80 6.55
N HIS A 124 -4.13 -6.38 7.36
CA HIS A 124 -5.55 -6.73 7.20
C HIS A 124 -6.51 -5.57 6.96
N ASP A 125 -6.03 -4.32 6.88
CA ASP A 125 -6.84 -3.26 6.29
C ASP A 125 -6.93 -3.46 4.75
N PRO A 126 -8.14 -3.58 4.15
CA PRO A 126 -8.32 -3.55 2.70
C PRO A 126 -7.67 -2.34 2.01
N ASP A 127 -7.45 -1.24 2.75
CA ASP A 127 -6.78 0.00 2.34
C ASP A 127 -5.36 0.17 2.93
N SER A 128 -4.75 -0.88 3.47
CA SER A 128 -3.41 -0.82 4.09
C SER A 128 -2.35 -0.25 3.13
N GLY A 129 -1.54 0.67 3.66
CA GLY A 129 -0.39 1.25 2.95
C GLY A 129 0.55 0.20 2.38
N LEU A 130 0.66 -1.00 2.98
CA LEU A 130 1.45 -2.11 2.44
C LEU A 130 0.91 -2.64 1.10
N ARG A 131 -0.41 -2.79 0.95
CA ARG A 131 -1.03 -3.22 -0.31
C ARG A 131 -0.84 -2.18 -1.39
N GLU A 132 -0.98 -0.90 -1.06
CA GLU A 132 -0.72 0.18 -2.02
C GLU A 132 0.76 0.21 -2.40
N ARG A 133 1.68 0.12 -1.43
CA ARG A 133 3.13 0.04 -1.68
C ARG A 133 3.49 -1.14 -2.57
N GLU A 134 2.92 -2.32 -2.34
CA GLU A 134 3.18 -3.49 -3.19
C GLU A 134 2.54 -3.36 -4.59
N ARG A 135 1.37 -2.72 -4.72
CA ARG A 135 0.77 -2.39 -6.02
C ARG A 135 1.68 -1.45 -6.81
N VAL A 136 2.19 -0.40 -6.17
CA VAL A 136 3.14 0.56 -6.73
C VAL A 136 4.41 -0.17 -7.18
N LEU A 137 5.05 -0.97 -6.32
CA LEU A 137 6.23 -1.75 -6.68
C LEU A 137 5.95 -2.72 -7.85
N THR A 138 4.81 -3.40 -7.84
CA THR A 138 4.39 -4.29 -8.93
C THR A 138 4.18 -3.53 -10.24
N SER A 139 3.61 -2.33 -10.19
CA SER A 139 3.44 -1.47 -11.36
C SER A 139 4.78 -1.01 -11.94
N VAL A 140 5.72 -0.57 -11.09
CA VAL A 140 7.08 -0.21 -11.52
C VAL A 140 7.80 -1.42 -12.13
N ARG A 141 7.73 -2.60 -11.51
CA ARG A 141 8.30 -3.85 -12.08
C ARG A 141 7.70 -4.20 -13.44
N ARG A 142 6.39 -3.97 -13.63
CA ARG A 142 5.72 -4.17 -14.94
C ARG A 142 6.21 -3.15 -15.96
N GLY A 143 6.25 -1.86 -15.62
CA GLY A 143 6.78 -0.82 -16.50
C GLY A 143 8.21 -1.08 -16.91
N LEU A 144 9.06 -1.45 -15.95
CA LEU A 144 10.44 -1.87 -16.20
C LEU A 144 10.52 -3.02 -17.22
N ARG A 145 9.76 -4.11 -17.00
CA ARG A 145 9.72 -5.25 -17.93
C ARG A 145 9.26 -4.84 -19.33
N THR A 146 8.27 -3.96 -19.42
CA THR A 146 7.79 -3.42 -20.70
C THR A 146 8.93 -2.72 -21.44
N LEU A 147 9.62 -1.79 -20.79
CA LEU A 147 10.71 -1.03 -21.41
C LEU A 147 11.90 -1.93 -21.77
N THR A 148 12.35 -2.81 -20.87
CA THR A 148 13.52 -3.67 -21.11
C THR A 148 13.27 -4.72 -22.20
N ASN A 149 12.02 -5.12 -22.42
CA ASN A 149 11.64 -6.03 -23.51
C ASN A 149 11.34 -5.32 -24.83
N THR A 150 11.30 -3.98 -24.82
CA THR A 150 11.03 -3.19 -26.02
C THR A 150 12.31 -2.96 -26.80
N SER A 151 12.31 -3.42 -28.06
CA SER A 151 13.42 -3.17 -28.99
C SER A 151 13.59 -1.68 -29.21
N GLY A 152 14.82 -1.18 -29.18
CA GLY A 152 15.12 0.24 -29.42
C GLY A 152 15.06 1.14 -28.18
N PHE A 153 14.52 0.67 -27.05
CA PHE A 153 14.43 1.49 -25.83
C PHE A 153 15.78 2.00 -25.32
N ALA A 154 16.87 1.23 -25.51
CA ALA A 154 18.22 1.69 -25.16
C ALA A 154 18.60 3.03 -25.82
N GLY A 155 18.09 3.32 -27.02
CA GLY A 155 18.29 4.59 -27.71
C GLY A 155 17.51 5.77 -27.13
N LEU A 156 16.53 5.51 -26.26
CA LEU A 156 15.78 6.52 -25.50
C LEU A 156 16.36 6.76 -24.10
N ILE A 157 17.44 6.07 -23.71
CA ILE A 157 18.06 6.28 -22.39
C ILE A 157 18.95 7.54 -22.45
N PRO A 158 18.72 8.56 -21.59
CA PRO A 158 19.58 9.74 -21.50
C PRO A 158 20.94 9.40 -20.85
N ASN A 159 21.93 10.29 -20.98
CA ASN A 159 23.26 10.08 -20.38
C ASN A 159 23.20 10.00 -18.85
N VAL A 160 22.28 10.73 -18.21
CA VAL A 160 22.03 10.62 -16.77
C VAL A 160 21.22 9.38 -16.36
N GLY A 161 20.83 8.53 -17.31
CA GLY A 161 20.02 7.33 -17.09
C GLY A 161 18.51 7.57 -17.07
N ALA A 162 17.75 6.57 -17.52
CA ALA A 162 16.30 6.56 -17.46
C ALA A 162 15.81 5.96 -16.15
N ASN A 163 14.61 6.31 -15.69
CA ASN A 163 14.00 5.68 -14.53
C ASN A 163 12.51 5.48 -14.79
N VAL A 164 11.96 4.50 -14.07
CA VAL A 164 10.52 4.24 -14.00
C VAL A 164 10.15 4.44 -12.54
N ALA A 165 9.20 5.33 -12.26
CA ALA A 165 8.80 5.66 -10.90
C ALA A 165 7.27 5.67 -10.76
N GLU A 166 6.78 5.34 -9.57
CA GLU A 166 5.38 5.54 -9.19
C GLU A 166 5.26 5.93 -7.73
N CYS A 167 4.37 6.88 -7.41
CA CYS A 167 4.10 7.34 -6.05
C CYS A 167 2.81 6.76 -5.47
N LEU A 168 2.72 6.74 -4.14
CA LEU A 168 1.46 6.49 -3.42
C LEU A 168 0.40 7.55 -3.75
N GLY A 169 -0.88 7.21 -3.52
CA GLY A 169 -2.01 8.09 -3.78
C GLY A 169 -1.95 9.41 -3.00
N ASP A 170 -1.44 9.39 -1.77
CA ASP A 170 -1.30 10.53 -0.88
C ASP A 170 0.14 11.04 -0.73
N ALA A 171 1.05 10.59 -1.60
CA ALA A 171 2.48 10.88 -1.56
C ALA A 171 2.81 12.37 -1.38
N ARG A 172 3.73 12.66 -0.44
CA ARG A 172 4.20 14.03 -0.11
C ARG A 172 5.71 14.18 -0.19
N ALA A 173 6.44 13.08 -0.04
CA ALA A 173 7.89 13.06 0.00
C ALA A 173 8.48 12.04 -0.98
N ILE A 174 9.79 12.12 -1.20
CA ILE A 174 10.53 11.20 -2.08
C ILE A 174 10.40 9.75 -1.57
N ASP A 175 10.30 9.56 -0.25
CA ASP A 175 10.13 8.24 0.40
C ASP A 175 8.79 7.56 0.08
N ASP A 176 7.83 8.31 -0.47
CA ASP A 176 6.53 7.80 -0.94
C ASP A 176 6.56 7.40 -2.42
N VAL A 177 7.73 7.49 -3.08
CA VAL A 177 7.91 7.19 -4.50
C VAL A 177 8.82 5.98 -4.68
N ALA A 178 8.30 4.94 -5.33
CA ALA A 178 9.10 3.79 -5.75
C ALA A 178 9.75 4.05 -7.10
N ALA A 179 11.00 3.63 -7.26
CA ALA A 179 11.75 3.72 -8.52
C ALA A 179 12.87 2.68 -8.58
N VAL A 180 13.63 2.65 -9.68
CA VAL A 180 14.81 1.77 -9.81
C VAL A 180 16.05 2.45 -9.21
N PRO A 181 16.73 1.83 -8.23
CA PRO A 181 17.99 2.35 -7.69
C PRO A 181 19.08 2.29 -8.77
N GLY A 182 19.88 3.35 -8.87
CA GLY A 182 20.97 3.44 -9.85
C GLY A 182 20.53 3.70 -11.30
N ARG A 183 19.21 3.78 -11.59
CA ARG A 183 18.62 4.07 -12.91
C ARG A 183 18.90 3.01 -13.98
N LEU A 184 18.12 3.01 -15.05
CA LEU A 184 18.37 2.23 -16.25
C LEU A 184 19.45 2.92 -17.08
N VAL A 185 20.43 2.13 -17.54
CA VAL A 185 21.56 2.63 -18.34
C VAL A 185 21.71 1.84 -19.62
N ASP A 186 22.15 2.49 -20.71
CA ASP A 186 22.50 1.78 -21.94
C ASP A 186 23.88 1.14 -21.83
N VAL A 187 23.92 -0.19 -21.91
CA VAL A 187 25.15 -0.97 -22.00
C VAL A 187 25.18 -1.72 -23.32
N LYS A 188 25.86 -1.13 -24.31
CA LYS A 188 26.08 -1.71 -25.65
C LYS A 188 24.77 -1.95 -26.42
N GLY A 189 23.86 -0.98 -26.39
CA GLY A 189 22.56 -1.04 -27.06
C GLY A 189 21.54 -1.87 -26.30
N ARG A 190 21.70 -2.03 -24.98
CA ARG A 190 20.81 -2.80 -24.12
C ARG A 190 20.56 -2.05 -22.82
N ALA A 191 19.29 -1.93 -22.45
CA ALA A 191 18.91 -1.39 -21.15
C ALA A 191 19.34 -2.35 -20.03
N MET A 192 20.25 -1.90 -19.17
CA MET A 192 20.68 -2.61 -17.96
C MET A 192 19.92 -2.03 -16.76
N VAL A 193 19.45 -2.93 -15.89
CA VAL A 193 18.77 -2.58 -14.63
C VAL A 193 19.70 -2.95 -13.46
N PRO A 194 20.13 -2.00 -12.63
CA PRO A 194 21.08 -2.26 -11.54
C PRO A 194 20.49 -3.01 -10.34
N GLY A 195 19.19 -2.90 -10.10
CA GLY A 195 18.52 -3.47 -8.94
C GLY A 195 17.00 -3.53 -9.08
N GLU A 196 16.35 -4.13 -8.08
CA GLU A 196 14.90 -4.19 -7.99
C GLU A 196 14.32 -2.82 -7.56
N PRO A 197 13.06 -2.50 -7.92
CA PRO A 197 12.44 -1.25 -7.48
C PRO A 197 12.31 -1.15 -5.96
N GLU A 198 12.56 0.05 -5.44
CA GLU A 198 12.55 0.40 -4.01
C GLU A 198 11.97 1.81 -3.81
N PHE A 199 11.44 2.10 -2.62
CA PHE A 199 10.96 3.43 -2.25
C PHE A 199 12.11 4.37 -1.88
N GLY A 200 11.98 5.66 -2.20
CA GLY A 200 12.95 6.69 -1.76
C GLY A 200 14.26 6.75 -2.56
N VAL A 201 14.41 5.95 -3.63
CA VAL A 201 15.70 5.78 -4.32
C VAL A 201 15.94 6.70 -5.52
N SER A 202 14.97 7.54 -5.91
CA SER A 202 15.06 8.40 -7.10
C SER A 202 14.61 9.83 -6.83
N GLU A 203 15.52 10.65 -6.33
CA GLU A 203 15.26 12.06 -6.00
C GLU A 203 14.73 12.86 -7.19
N HIS A 204 15.35 12.75 -8.36
CA HIS A 204 15.05 13.64 -9.48
C HIS A 204 13.68 13.35 -10.13
N VAL A 205 13.40 12.08 -10.46
CA VAL A 205 12.10 11.70 -11.04
C VAL A 205 10.97 11.86 -10.02
N ALA A 206 11.21 11.54 -8.74
CA ALA A 206 10.25 11.80 -7.67
C ALA A 206 9.94 13.30 -7.55
N THR A 207 10.96 14.17 -7.62
CA THR A 207 10.76 15.62 -7.56
C THR A 207 9.89 16.12 -8.70
N VAL A 208 10.13 15.69 -9.95
CA VAL A 208 9.30 16.08 -11.09
C VAL A 208 7.86 15.58 -10.95
N LEU A 209 7.68 14.31 -10.58
CA LEU A 209 6.35 13.72 -10.40
C LEU A 209 5.55 14.41 -9.29
N LEU A 210 6.16 14.64 -8.12
CA LEU A 210 5.51 15.32 -6.99
C LEU A 210 5.21 16.78 -7.32
N ALA A 211 6.13 17.49 -7.97
CA ALA A 211 5.90 18.87 -8.41
C ALA A 211 4.75 18.99 -9.42
N ALA A 212 4.65 18.04 -10.36
CA ALA A 212 3.55 18.01 -11.32
C ALA A 212 2.21 17.82 -10.59
N ARG A 213 2.18 16.96 -9.56
CA ARG A 213 0.99 16.76 -8.71
C ARG A 213 0.64 18.02 -7.91
N GLU A 214 1.63 18.73 -7.37
CA GLU A 214 1.43 20.05 -6.73
C GLU A 214 0.83 21.07 -7.69
N GLY A 215 1.23 21.04 -8.97
CA GLY A 215 0.65 21.84 -10.05
C GLY A 215 -0.74 21.41 -10.52
N GLY A 216 -1.27 20.28 -10.01
CA GLY A 216 -2.63 19.79 -10.30
C GLY A 216 -2.71 18.51 -11.15
N ALA A 217 -1.59 17.91 -11.55
CA ALA A 217 -1.63 16.63 -12.27
C ALA A 217 -2.13 15.49 -11.37
N THR A 218 -2.94 14.58 -11.93
CA THR A 218 -3.43 13.38 -11.22
C THR A 218 -2.50 12.17 -11.39
N ALA A 219 -1.50 12.29 -12.25
CA ALA A 219 -0.52 11.24 -12.53
C ALA A 219 0.17 10.73 -11.26
N ARG A 220 0.47 9.44 -11.23
CA ARG A 220 1.27 8.79 -10.18
C ARG A 220 2.48 8.06 -10.72
N GLY A 221 2.49 7.69 -12.00
CA GLY A 221 3.62 7.08 -12.67
C GLY A 221 4.42 8.07 -13.50
N ALA A 222 5.71 7.83 -13.64
CA ALA A 222 6.59 8.60 -14.51
C ALA A 222 7.68 7.73 -15.14
N VAL A 223 8.04 8.03 -16.39
CA VAL A 223 9.24 7.54 -17.07
C VAL A 223 9.99 8.72 -17.66
N ASN A 224 11.29 8.83 -17.39
CA ASN A 224 12.13 9.82 -18.06
C ASN A 224 12.93 9.18 -19.20
N VAL A 225 12.95 9.86 -20.34
CA VAL A 225 13.67 9.46 -21.55
C VAL A 225 14.51 10.62 -22.08
N ARG A 226 15.45 10.29 -22.95
CA ARG A 226 16.29 11.26 -23.67
C ARG A 226 15.40 12.22 -24.45
N TYR A 227 15.69 13.50 -24.34
CA TYR A 227 15.06 14.49 -25.18
C TYR A 227 15.54 14.37 -26.63
N ASP A 228 14.58 14.39 -27.53
CA ASP A 228 14.75 14.58 -28.96
C ASP A 228 13.51 15.34 -29.48
N PRO A 229 13.65 16.36 -30.34
CA PRO A 229 12.51 17.10 -30.87
C PRO A 229 11.44 16.20 -31.50
N ASP A 230 11.85 15.15 -32.22
CA ASP A 230 10.93 14.22 -32.88
C ASP A 230 10.18 13.36 -31.85
N THR A 231 10.81 13.04 -30.72
CA THR A 231 10.16 12.33 -29.60
C THR A 231 9.09 13.20 -28.93
N VAL A 232 9.38 14.49 -28.74
CA VAL A 232 8.41 15.44 -28.17
C VAL A 232 7.23 15.64 -29.12
N GLU A 233 7.49 15.80 -30.42
CA GLU A 233 6.45 15.94 -31.43
C GLU A 233 5.52 14.72 -31.47
N ALA A 234 6.08 13.50 -31.51
CA ALA A 234 5.31 12.26 -31.50
C ALA A 234 4.43 12.10 -30.25
N LEU A 235 4.94 12.47 -29.07
CA LEU A 235 4.18 12.42 -27.82
C LEU A 235 3.07 13.47 -27.77
N ALA A 236 3.32 14.66 -28.31
CA ALA A 236 2.37 15.77 -28.34
C ALA A 236 1.17 15.55 -29.27
N GLU A 237 1.24 14.59 -30.20
CA GLU A 237 0.10 14.21 -31.04
C GLU A 237 -1.07 13.65 -30.24
N SER A 238 -0.79 12.97 -29.12
CA SER A 238 -1.79 12.22 -28.34
C SER A 238 -1.90 12.67 -26.88
N HIS A 239 -0.95 13.46 -26.37
CA HIS A 239 -0.89 13.81 -24.95
C HIS A 239 -0.56 15.29 -24.73
N PRO A 240 -1.14 15.93 -23.70
CA PRO A 240 -0.75 17.27 -23.29
C PRO A 240 0.75 17.32 -23.02
N THR A 241 1.42 18.29 -23.63
CA THR A 241 2.88 18.40 -23.58
C THR A 241 3.28 19.81 -23.17
N VAL A 242 4.06 19.92 -22.10
CA VAL A 242 4.40 21.19 -21.44
C VAL A 242 5.91 21.28 -21.27
N GLU A 243 6.48 22.39 -21.73
CA GLU A 243 7.89 22.73 -21.47
C GLU A 243 8.02 23.42 -20.11
N PHE A 244 9.07 23.11 -19.37
CA PHE A 244 9.45 23.84 -18.16
C PHE A 244 10.90 24.34 -18.22
N ASP A 245 11.19 25.40 -17.48
CA ASP A 245 12.49 26.06 -17.48
C ASP A 245 13.54 25.25 -16.69
N ALA A 246 14.60 24.79 -17.37
CA ALA A 246 15.69 24.03 -16.78
C ALA A 246 16.62 24.86 -15.87
N GLU A 247 16.66 26.18 -16.02
CA GLU A 247 17.53 27.06 -15.22
C GLU A 247 16.92 27.39 -13.85
N ARG A 248 15.64 27.10 -13.66
CA ARG A 248 14.92 27.27 -12.40
C ARG A 248 14.98 26.02 -11.52
N PRO A 249 14.77 26.15 -10.20
CA PRO A 249 14.59 24.99 -9.33
C PRO A 249 13.48 24.07 -9.85
N THR A 250 13.81 22.80 -10.10
CA THR A 250 12.91 21.85 -10.80
C THR A 250 11.50 21.79 -10.20
N ARG A 251 11.38 21.78 -8.86
CA ARG A 251 10.08 21.71 -8.20
C ARG A 251 9.19 22.91 -8.54
N GLU A 252 9.73 24.12 -8.47
CA GLU A 252 8.98 25.35 -8.79
C GLU A 252 8.67 25.43 -10.29
N ALA A 253 9.66 25.16 -11.14
CA ALA A 253 9.50 25.24 -12.59
C ALA A 253 8.41 24.30 -13.11
N VAL A 254 8.41 23.05 -12.62
CA VAL A 254 7.41 22.05 -13.01
C VAL A 254 6.03 22.40 -12.45
N ALA A 255 5.92 22.72 -11.16
CA ALA A 255 4.62 23.03 -10.56
C ALA A 255 3.95 24.25 -11.23
N ASP A 256 4.71 25.32 -11.48
CA ASP A 256 4.22 26.51 -12.19
C ASP A 256 3.81 26.20 -13.63
N ALA A 257 4.62 25.42 -14.36
CA ALA A 257 4.33 25.07 -15.76
C ALA A 257 3.05 24.24 -15.88
N VAL A 258 2.85 23.25 -14.99
CA VAL A 258 1.64 22.43 -14.95
C VAL A 258 0.43 23.28 -14.54
N ALA A 259 0.56 24.13 -13.53
CA ALA A 259 -0.53 25.01 -13.11
C ALA A 259 -0.93 26.01 -14.22
N ALA A 260 0.05 26.53 -14.96
CA ALA A 260 -0.19 27.47 -16.07
C ALA A 260 -0.82 26.80 -17.30
N ALA A 261 -0.48 25.53 -17.58
CA ALA A 261 -1.11 24.75 -18.64
C ALA A 261 -2.60 24.43 -18.34
N GLY A 262 -3.00 24.56 -17.08
CA GLY A 262 -4.30 24.12 -16.58
C GLY A 262 -4.27 22.63 -16.26
N SER A 263 -4.98 22.22 -15.20
CA SER A 263 -5.11 20.80 -14.86
C SER A 263 -5.56 20.03 -16.09
N PRO A 264 -4.88 18.94 -16.52
CA PRO A 264 -5.45 18.03 -17.51
C PRO A 264 -6.83 17.67 -16.98
N ALA A 265 -7.87 18.12 -17.68
CA ALA A 265 -9.23 17.86 -17.26
C ALA A 265 -9.41 16.35 -17.13
N GLU A 266 -10.35 15.91 -16.31
CA GLU A 266 -10.71 14.50 -16.06
C GLU A 266 -10.95 13.65 -17.35
N GLY A 267 -10.87 14.24 -18.55
CA GLY A 267 -10.99 13.61 -19.86
C GLY A 267 -9.71 13.06 -20.51
N ASP A 268 -8.49 13.48 -20.13
CA ASP A 268 -7.23 13.03 -20.80
C ASP A 268 -6.59 11.80 -20.14
N GLY A 269 -7.34 11.09 -19.28
CA GLY A 269 -6.90 9.85 -18.65
C GLY A 269 -5.75 10.03 -17.64
N GLY A 270 -5.37 11.26 -17.27
CA GLY A 270 -4.32 11.52 -16.28
C GLY A 270 -2.88 11.47 -16.84
N THR A 271 -2.72 11.51 -18.16
CA THR A 271 -1.42 11.51 -18.83
C THR A 271 -0.94 12.93 -19.15
N LEU A 272 0.36 13.18 -18.95
CA LEU A 272 1.00 14.48 -19.18
C LEU A 272 2.46 14.27 -19.58
N VAL A 273 2.94 15.02 -20.56
CA VAL A 273 4.35 15.01 -20.96
C VAL A 273 4.98 16.31 -20.53
N LEU A 274 6.07 16.21 -19.77
CA LEU A 274 6.87 17.36 -19.35
C LEU A 274 8.23 17.27 -20.02
N TYR A 275 8.78 18.37 -20.49
CA TYR A 275 10.13 18.35 -21.02
C TYR A 275 10.88 19.66 -20.78
N GLN A 276 12.20 19.59 -20.91
CA GLN A 276 13.07 20.75 -20.90
C GLN A 276 14.23 20.55 -21.88
N THR A 277 14.71 21.65 -22.45
CA THR A 277 15.66 21.67 -23.58
C THR A 277 17.13 21.85 -23.15
N GLY A 278 17.41 21.66 -21.86
CA GLY A 278 18.73 21.68 -21.26
C GLY A 278 19.14 23.07 -20.78
N ALA A 279 20.23 23.10 -20.03
CA ALA A 279 20.94 24.32 -19.65
C ALA A 279 22.43 23.99 -19.44
N VAL A 280 23.23 24.98 -19.04
CA VAL A 280 24.65 24.72 -18.75
C VAL A 280 24.79 23.69 -17.63
N GLY A 281 25.28 22.49 -17.99
CA GLY A 281 25.43 21.37 -17.06
C GLY A 281 24.16 20.55 -16.79
N ILE A 282 23.05 20.85 -17.49
CA ILE A 282 21.78 20.14 -17.38
C ILE A 282 21.46 19.50 -18.73
N GLU A 283 21.39 18.17 -18.75
CA GLU A 283 20.99 17.41 -19.94
C GLU A 283 19.49 17.63 -20.24
N PRO A 284 19.08 17.83 -21.50
CA PRO A 284 17.67 17.90 -21.88
C PRO A 284 16.97 16.55 -21.71
N ILE A 285 15.76 16.55 -21.15
CA ILE A 285 15.02 15.33 -20.76
C ILE A 285 13.53 15.50 -21.02
N VAL A 286 12.87 14.40 -21.39
CA VAL A 286 11.41 14.27 -21.47
C VAL A 286 10.93 13.34 -20.35
N TYR A 287 9.83 13.69 -19.70
CA TYR A 287 9.15 12.91 -18.68
C TYR A 287 7.74 12.61 -19.16
N VAL A 288 7.42 11.33 -19.27
CA VAL A 288 6.07 10.85 -19.56
C VAL A 288 5.41 10.48 -18.24
N LEU A 289 4.41 11.24 -17.83
CA LEU A 289 3.63 11.03 -16.61
C LEU A 289 2.29 10.40 -16.97
N ALA A 290 1.82 9.45 -16.17
CA ALA A 290 0.58 8.72 -16.38
C ALA A 290 -0.05 8.25 -15.05
N PRO A 291 -1.26 7.69 -15.02
CA PRO A 291 -1.87 7.16 -13.80
C PRO A 291 -1.05 6.09 -13.08
N THR A 292 -0.26 5.30 -13.83
CA THR A 292 0.65 4.27 -13.29
C THR A 292 1.97 4.23 -14.06
N ALA A 293 3.04 3.74 -13.43
CA ALA A 293 4.35 3.51 -14.06
C ALA A 293 4.23 2.55 -15.26
N SER A 294 3.36 1.55 -15.15
CA SER A 294 3.13 0.60 -16.24
C SER A 294 2.50 1.24 -17.47
N GLU A 295 1.63 2.23 -17.29
CA GLU A 295 1.03 3.01 -18.38
C GLU A 295 2.03 4.00 -18.99
N ALA A 296 2.79 4.71 -18.15
CA ALA A 296 3.85 5.61 -18.64
C ALA A 296 4.88 4.84 -19.50
N ALA A 297 5.25 3.63 -19.08
CA ALA A 297 6.12 2.74 -19.85
C ALA A 297 5.48 2.25 -21.16
N ALA A 298 4.16 2.02 -21.18
CA ALA A 298 3.45 1.62 -22.39
C ALA A 298 3.44 2.77 -23.42
N ILE A 299 3.21 4.01 -22.98
CA ILE A 299 3.27 5.19 -23.84
C ILE A 299 4.67 5.36 -24.46
N VAL A 300 5.73 5.20 -23.66
CA VAL A 300 7.12 5.25 -24.16
C VAL A 300 7.43 4.12 -25.13
N ARG A 301 6.83 2.93 -24.95
CA ARG A 301 6.97 1.83 -25.93
C ARG A 301 6.30 2.19 -27.25
N ASP A 302 5.15 2.85 -27.22
CA ASP A 302 4.32 3.05 -28.41
C ASP A 302 4.91 4.10 -29.39
N ILE A 303 5.94 4.85 -28.97
CA ILE A 303 6.71 5.77 -29.82
C ILE A 303 7.97 5.13 -30.47
N LEU A 304 8.18 3.82 -30.31
CA LEU A 304 9.29 3.04 -30.88
C LEU A 304 8.82 2.10 -32.00
#